data_AF-A0A410G3R0-F1
#
_entry.id   AF-A0A410G3R0-F1
#
_cell.length_a   1.000
_cell.length_b   1.000
_cell.length_c   1.000
_cell.angle_alpha   90.00
_cell.angle_beta   90.00
_cell.angle_gamma   90.00
#
_symmetry.space_group_name_H-M   'P 1'
#
loop_
_entity.id
_entity.type
_entity.pdbx_description
1 polymer ?
#
loop_
_entity_poly.entity_id
_entity_poly.type
_entity_poly.pdbx_seq_one_letter_code
_entity_poly.pdbx_strand_id
1 'polypeptide(L)' 'MDDDKLDENWNVNPPVTSTQLVGDLFVKSAVSSLLKIPSTLVKGNCNYLVNLRHPEANKLKIIEIVEFPFDKRIFK' A
#
# COMPACT_ATOMS: atom_id res chain seq x y z
N MET A 1 -9.84 -1.42 -1.10
CA MET A 1 -10.17 -2.32 0.00
C MET A 1 -10.43 -1.46 1.20
N ASP A 2 -11.57 -1.70 1.82
CA ASP A 2 -12.11 -0.87 2.89
C ASP A 2 -11.85 -1.59 4.22
N ASP A 3 -11.83 -0.85 5.34
CA ASP A 3 -11.46 -1.39 6.66
C ASP A 3 -12.35 -2.57 7.09
N ASP A 4 -13.62 -2.56 6.70
CA ASP A 4 -14.61 -3.60 7.01
C ASP A 4 -14.37 -4.93 6.28
N LYS A 5 -13.46 -4.95 5.29
CA LYS A 5 -13.07 -6.14 4.53
C LYS A 5 -11.78 -6.79 5.03
N LEU A 6 -11.20 -6.27 6.10
CA LEU A 6 -10.00 -6.77 6.74
C LEU A 6 -10.33 -7.38 8.11
N ASP A 7 -9.48 -8.30 8.58
CA ASP A 7 -9.60 -8.87 9.92
C ASP A 7 -9.55 -7.77 10.99
N GLU A 8 -10.23 -7.94 12.12
CA GLU A 8 -10.32 -6.92 13.18
C GLU A 8 -8.95 -6.40 13.67
N ASN A 9 -7.90 -7.21 13.56
CA ASN A 9 -6.53 -6.90 13.99
C ASN A 9 -5.58 -6.54 12.83
N TRP A 10 -6.08 -6.18 11.65
CA TRP A 10 -5.25 -5.92 10.47
C TRP A 10 -4.19 -4.82 10.67
N ASN A 11 -4.45 -3.86 11.57
CA ASN A 11 -3.61 -2.67 11.78
C ASN A 11 -2.65 -2.77 12.98
N VAL A 12 -2.48 -3.95 13.58
CA VAL A 12 -1.58 -4.12 14.74
C VAL A 12 -0.10 -4.10 14.34
N ASN A 13 0.77 -3.77 15.30
CA ASN A 13 2.22 -3.78 15.16
C ASN A 13 2.83 -4.67 16.26
N PRO A 14 3.48 -5.82 15.93
CA PRO A 14 3.90 -6.26 14.59
C PRO A 14 2.74 -6.69 13.67
N PRO A 15 2.88 -6.59 12.34
CA PRO A 15 1.81 -6.92 11.39
C PRO A 15 1.47 -8.41 11.41
N VAL A 16 0.18 -8.72 11.26
CA VAL A 16 -0.34 -10.10 11.22
C VAL A 16 -0.19 -10.72 9.83
N THR A 17 0.00 -12.04 9.79
CA THR A 17 0.19 -12.81 8.54
C THR A 17 -0.97 -12.66 7.55
N SER A 18 -2.20 -12.45 8.03
CA SER A 18 -3.36 -12.31 7.13
C SER A 18 -3.23 -11.12 6.17
N THR A 19 -2.71 -9.99 6.63
CA THR A 19 -2.46 -8.82 5.77
C THR A 19 -1.43 -9.12 4.66
N GLN A 20 -0.42 -9.93 4.97
CA GLN A 20 0.57 -10.36 3.99
C GLN A 20 -0.05 -11.30 2.94
N LEU A 21 -0.90 -12.25 3.36
CA LEU A 21 -1.61 -13.15 2.46
C LEU A 21 -2.52 -12.38 1.49
N VAL A 22 -3.18 -11.32 1.95
CA VAL A 22 -3.98 -10.45 1.07
C VAL A 22 -3.09 -9.77 0.02
N GLY A 23 -1.92 -9.26 0.42
CA GLY A 23 -0.94 -8.69 -0.51
C GLY A 23 -0.42 -9.71 -1.54
N ASP A 24 -0.11 -10.93 -1.10
CA ASP A 24 0.31 -12.02 -1.96
C ASP A 24 -0.75 -12.37 -3.01
N LEU A 25 -2.01 -12.49 -2.59
CA LEU A 25 -3.13 -12.79 -3.47
C LEU A 25 -3.35 -11.66 -4.48
N PHE A 26 -3.23 -10.41 -4.06
CA PHE A 26 -3.30 -9.25 -4.96
C PHE A 26 -2.24 -9.33 -6.06
N VAL A 27 -0.98 -9.59 -5.69
CA VAL A 27 0.12 -9.68 -6.66
C VAL A 27 -0.05 -10.88 -7.60
N LYS A 28 -0.40 -12.05 -7.06
CA LYS A 28 -0.56 -13.31 -7.82
C LYS A 28 -1.75 -13.29 -8.78
N SER A 29 -2.88 -12.75 -8.33
CA SER A 29 -4.12 -12.74 -9.13
C SER A 29 -4.05 -11.78 -10.32
N ALA A 30 -3.24 -10.72 -10.22
CA ALA A 30 -3.04 -9.71 -11.26
C ALA A 30 -4.36 -9.21 -11.87
N VAL A 31 -5.40 -9.02 -11.05
CA VAL A 31 -6.72 -8.51 -11.47
C VAL A 31 -6.71 -6.99 -11.66
N SER A 32 -5.80 -6.28 -10.98
CA SER A 32 -5.62 -4.83 -11.08
C SER A 32 -4.14 -4.47 -10.88
N SER A 33 -3.70 -3.36 -11.48
CA SER A 33 -2.36 -2.78 -11.26
C SER A 33 -2.25 -2.00 -9.96
N LEU A 34 -3.38 -1.59 -9.37
CA LEU A 34 -3.44 -0.82 -8.13
C LEU A 34 -4.39 -1.46 -7.13
N LEU A 35 -4.00 -1.46 -5.86
CA LEU A 35 -4.87 -1.78 -4.74
C LEU A 35 -4.82 -0.65 -3.70
N LYS A 36 -5.95 0.01 -3.49
CA LYS A 36 -6.15 0.93 -2.37
C LYS A 36 -6.32 0.13 -1.08
N ILE A 37 -5.55 0.45 -0.05
CA ILE A 37 -5.64 -0.14 1.29
C ILE A 37 -5.75 0.96 2.35
N PRO A 38 -6.38 0.71 3.50
CA PRO A 38 -6.39 1.70 4.56
C PRO A 38 -5.02 1.91 5.18
N SER A 39 -4.79 3.12 5.70
CA SER A 39 -3.55 3.47 6.39
C SER A 39 -3.58 2.94 7.82
N THR A 40 -2.55 2.19 8.22
CA THR A 40 -2.37 1.74 9.61
C THR A 40 -2.02 2.88 10.57
N LEU A 41 -1.48 4.00 10.05
CA LEU A 41 -0.98 5.12 10.85
C LEU A 41 -1.98 6.26 10.99
N VAL A 42 -2.77 6.54 9.95
CA VAL A 42 -3.65 7.71 9.91
C VAL A 42 -5.07 7.30 9.51
N LYS A 43 -5.99 7.26 10.48
CA LYS A 43 -7.40 6.93 10.25
C LYS A 43 -8.01 7.82 9.16
N GLY A 44 -8.78 7.22 8.26
CA GLY A 44 -9.42 7.91 7.14
C GLY A 44 -8.50 8.17 5.93
N ASN A 45 -7.20 7.85 6.03
CA ASN A 45 -6.29 7.87 4.89
C ASN A 45 -6.08 6.46 4.32
N CYS A 46 -5.53 6.39 3.12
CA CYS A 46 -5.22 5.16 2.42
C CYS A 46 -3.82 5.17 1.82
N ASN A 47 -3.22 3.99 1.71
CA ASN A 47 -2.05 3.75 0.87
C ASN A 47 -2.48 3.04 -0.42
N TYR A 48 -1.60 3.05 -1.42
CA TYR A 48 -1.80 2.31 -2.66
C TYR A 48 -0.65 1.32 -2.85
N LEU A 49 -0.99 0.06 -3.12
CA LEU A 49 -0.03 -0.94 -3.59
C LEU A 49 -0.05 -0.96 -5.11
N VAL A 50 1.14 -0.96 -5.71
CA VAL A 50 1.33 -1.07 -7.15
C VAL A 50 1.78 -2.49 -7.49
N ASN A 51 1.05 -3.18 -8.35
CA ASN A 51 1.44 -4.48 -8.88
C ASN A 51 2.12 -4.33 -10.24
N LEU A 52 3.45 -4.32 -10.26
CA LEU A 52 4.25 -4.21 -11.48
C LEU A 52 4.15 -5.42 -12.42
N ARG A 53 3.59 -6.55 -11.95
CA ARG A 53 3.34 -7.73 -12.80
C ARG A 53 2.08 -7.60 -13.65
N HIS A 54 1.21 -6.64 -13.34
CA HIS A 54 0.00 -6.40 -14.11
C HIS A 54 0.35 -5.74 -15.45
N PRO A 55 -0.22 -6.16 -16.60
CA PRO A 55 0.10 -5.59 -17.91
C PRO A 55 -0.05 -4.07 -17.98
N GLU A 56 -1.10 -3.54 -17.37
CA GLU A 56 -1.39 -2.09 -17.31
C GLU A 56 -0.47 -1.29 -16.38
N ALA A 57 0.42 -1.94 -15.61
CA ALA A 57 1.39 -1.22 -14.78
C ALA A 57 2.32 -0.35 -15.63
N ASN A 58 2.52 -0.69 -16.90
CA ASN A 58 3.28 0.11 -17.86
C ASN A 58 2.62 1.47 -18.19
N LYS A 59 1.34 1.67 -17.84
CA LYS A 59 0.64 2.95 -18.00
C LYS A 59 0.95 3.93 -16.88
N LEU A 60 1.52 3.47 -15.76
CA LEU A 60 1.91 4.32 -14.66
C LEU A 60 3.10 5.19 -15.06
N LYS A 61 3.02 6.48 -14.74
CA LYS A 61 4.05 7.46 -15.07
C LYS A 61 4.35 8.32 -13.84
N ILE A 62 5.63 8.61 -13.62
CA ILE A 62 6.04 9.68 -12.72
C ILE A 62 5.82 10.98 -13.48
N ILE A 63 4.91 11.82 -12.98
CA ILE A 63 4.57 13.09 -13.62
C ILE A 63 5.38 14.26 -13.06
N GLU A 64 5.89 14.12 -11.85
CA GLU A 64 6.61 15.16 -11.12
C GLU A 64 7.51 14.52 -10.06
N ILE A 65 8.65 15.14 -9.80
CA ILE A 65 9.54 14.82 -8.68
C ILE A 65 9.76 16.13 -7.93
N VAL A 66 9.43 16.14 -6.63
CA VAL A 66 9.57 17.31 -5.77
C VAL A 66 10.56 17.00 -4.64
N GLU A 67 11.35 18.00 -4.25
CA GLU A 67 12.18 17.89 -3.04
C GLU A 67 11.29 17.92 -1.80
N PHE A 68 11.41 16.89 -0.97
CA PHE A 68 10.72 16.81 0.31
C PHE A 68 11.62 17.35 1.43
N PRO A 69 11.18 18.36 2.22
CA PRO A 69 12.00 18.95 3.28
C PRO A 69 12.05 18.02 4.50
N PHE A 70 12.93 17.02 4.46
CA PHE A 70 13.14 16.13 5.60
C PHE A 70 13.70 16.86 6.81
N ASP A 71 13.18 16.53 7.99
CA ASP A 71 13.75 16.99 9.25
C ASP A 71 15.15 16.40 9.45
N LYS A 72 16.13 17.25 9.74
CA LYS A 72 17.54 16.85 9.92
C LYS A 72 17.74 15.78 10.99
N ARG A 73 16.83 15.66 11.96
CA ARG A 73 16.86 14.65 13.03
C ARG A 73 16.74 13.21 12.50
N ILE A 74 16.18 12.99 11.31
CA ILE A 74 16.03 11.66 10.71
C ILE A 74 17.40 11.06 10.33
N PHE A 75 18.41 11.90 10.06
CA PHE A 75 19.71 11.48 9.54
C PHE A 75 20.81 11.35 10.61
N LYS A 76 20.47 11.50 11.89
CA LYS A 76 21.40 11.37 13.02
C LYS A 76 21.23 10.03 13.71
#